data_AF-A0A4Q4YI73-F1
#
_entry.id   AF-A0A4Q4YI73-F1
#
_cell.length_a   1.000
_cell.length_b   1.000
_cell.length_c   1.000
_cell.angle_alpha   90.00
_cell.angle_beta   90.00
_cell.angle_gamma   90.00
#
_symmetry.space_group_name_H-M   'P 1'
#
loop_
_entity.id
_entity.type
_entity.pdbx_description
1 polymer ?
#
loop_
_entity_poly.entity_id
_entity_poly.type
_entity_poly.pdbx_seq_one_letter_code
_entity_poly.pdbx_strand_id
1 'polypeptide(L)'
;MTRTLVTVRKVAAVHPIKGADGIEAVEVDGWTCVAGRGQFKAGDLAVFFEIDSFLPAGDPRWTRLADKLITHNGERGFQVKSVRIGGQISQGILEPLDDFPEILAAWVDLEIRPGPREAARLLRETAFECLLGVKKFEATVTAATTTGEPARKSDQIPMPGFIPRTDQERVQNLPDVFEKWGDEIFQRPPLMDKLAPLGTEGKQTAAQPNGRVGVCSGKAEKPESQGGYFWTSAKKNALAVAA
;
A
#
# COMPACT_ATOMS: atom_id res chain seq x y z
N MET A 1 8.82 -4.93 4.37
CA MET A 1 8.86 -4.09 3.17
C MET A 1 7.71 -3.11 3.27
N THR A 2 7.95 -1.81 3.16
CA THR A 2 6.87 -0.82 3.07
C THR A 2 6.22 -0.93 1.70
N ARG A 3 4.89 -1.03 1.67
CA ARG A 3 4.12 -1.12 0.43
C ARG A 3 4.40 0.09 -0.45
N THR A 4 4.75 -0.16 -1.70
CA THR A 4 4.93 0.87 -2.73
C THR A 4 3.56 1.30 -3.25
N LEU A 5 3.33 2.61 -3.36
CA LEU A 5 2.03 3.16 -3.76
C LEU A 5 2.05 3.65 -5.20
N VAL A 6 3.20 4.17 -5.64
CA VAL A 6 3.37 4.70 -6.99
C VAL A 6 4.56 4.02 -7.66
N THR A 7 4.30 3.38 -8.80
CA THR A 7 5.32 2.68 -9.59
C THR A 7 5.09 2.93 -11.08
N VAL A 8 6.13 2.81 -11.89
CA VAL A 8 5.96 2.70 -13.34
C VAL A 8 5.66 1.26 -13.70
N ARG A 9 4.60 1.04 -14.47
CA ARG A 9 4.16 -0.28 -14.92
C ARG A 9 3.95 -0.31 -16.42
N LYS A 10 3.89 -1.52 -16.98
CA LYS A 10 3.66 -1.74 -18.40
C LYS A 10 2.20 -2.13 -18.62
N VAL A 11 1.56 -1.50 -19.60
CA VAL A 11 0.21 -1.88 -20.03
C VAL A 11 0.29 -3.24 -20.72
N ALA A 12 -0.39 -4.23 -20.15
CA ALA A 12 -0.46 -5.59 -20.68
C ALA A 12 -1.47 -5.67 -21.84
N ALA A 13 -2.67 -5.14 -21.62
CA ALA A 13 -3.76 -5.16 -22.60
C ALA A 13 -4.73 -3.99 -22.39
N VAL A 14 -5.48 -3.67 -23.44
CA VAL A 14 -6.55 -2.66 -23.42
C VAL A 14 -7.79 -3.29 -24.05
N HIS A 15 -8.91 -3.20 -23.36
CA HIS A 15 -10.18 -3.80 -23.76
C HIS A 15 -11.30 -2.75 -23.81
N PRO A 16 -12.14 -2.76 -24.85
CA PRO A 16 -13.33 -1.93 -24.87
C PRO A 16 -14.30 -2.37 -23.77
N ILE A 17 -14.98 -1.40 -23.13
CA ILE A 17 -16.02 -1.67 -22.14
C ILE A 17 -17.38 -1.64 -22.85
N LYS A 18 -18.12 -2.76 -22.79
CA LYS A 18 -19.42 -2.89 -23.45
C LYS A 18 -20.40 -1.82 -22.95
N GLY A 19 -20.88 -0.97 -23.87
CA GLY A 19 -21.84 0.09 -23.56
C GLY A 19 -21.22 1.37 -22.99
N ALA A 20 -19.89 1.53 -23.06
CA ALA A 20 -19.20 2.73 -22.59
C ALA A 20 -18.13 3.20 -23.60
N ASP A 21 -18.55 3.99 -24.59
CA ASP A 21 -17.71 4.35 -25.75
C ASP A 21 -16.55 5.32 -25.44
N GLY A 22 -16.57 5.96 -24.28
CA GLY A 22 -15.56 6.94 -23.86
C GLY A 22 -14.43 6.38 -22.98
N ILE A 23 -14.51 5.10 -22.59
CA ILE A 23 -13.60 4.49 -21.63
C ILE A 23 -13.21 3.07 -22.03
N GLU A 24 -12.04 2.64 -21.57
CA GLU A 24 -11.48 1.31 -21.82
C GLU A 24 -10.95 0.71 -20.52
N ALA A 25 -10.95 -0.62 -20.43
CA ALA A 25 -10.33 -1.37 -19.35
C ALA A 25 -8.87 -1.62 -19.72
N VAL A 26 -7.95 -1.17 -18.87
CA VAL A 26 -6.51 -1.29 -19.06
C VAL A 26 -5.97 -2.27 -18.03
N GLU A 27 -5.32 -3.32 -18.50
CA GLU A 27 -4.70 -4.34 -17.66
C GLU A 27 -3.23 -4.00 -17.42
N VAL A 28 -2.81 -4.06 -16.16
CA VAL A 28 -1.46 -3.74 -15.71
C VAL A 28 -1.10 -4.71 -14.59
N ASP A 29 -0.13 -5.59 -14.83
CA ASP A 29 0.15 -6.76 -13.98
C ASP A 29 -1.15 -7.54 -13.69
N GLY A 30 -1.49 -7.77 -12.42
CA GLY A 30 -2.77 -8.37 -12.01
C GLY A 30 -3.89 -7.36 -11.72
N TRP A 31 -3.74 -6.09 -12.10
CA TRP A 31 -4.70 -5.02 -11.88
C TRP A 31 -5.49 -4.67 -13.14
N THR A 32 -6.71 -4.16 -12.94
CA THR A 32 -7.50 -3.50 -13.99
C THR A 32 -7.81 -2.07 -13.59
N CYS A 33 -7.48 -1.11 -14.45
CA CYS A 33 -7.85 0.30 -14.31
C CYS A 33 -8.75 0.71 -15.48
N VAL A 34 -9.73 1.57 -15.22
CA VAL A 34 -10.52 2.18 -16.30
C VAL A 34 -9.88 3.51 -16.67
N ALA A 35 -9.55 3.67 -17.95
CA ALA A 35 -8.92 4.86 -18.52
C ALA A 35 -9.77 5.43 -19.67
N GLY A 36 -9.43 6.64 -20.14
CA GLY A 36 -10.06 7.22 -21.32
C GLY A 36 -9.75 6.40 -22.57
N ARG A 37 -10.71 6.36 -23.50
CA ARG A 37 -10.51 5.63 -24.77
C ARG A 37 -9.32 6.17 -25.55
N GLY A 38 -8.44 5.27 -25.98
CA GLY A 38 -7.24 5.61 -26.74
C GLY A 38 -6.13 6.27 -25.92
N GLN A 39 -6.27 6.37 -24.60
CA GLN A 39 -5.25 6.93 -23.71
C GLN A 39 -4.02 6.02 -23.60
N PHE A 40 -4.20 4.71 -23.76
CA PHE A 40 -3.12 3.72 -23.66
C PHE A 40 -3.21 2.68 -24.77
N LYS A 41 -2.09 2.03 -25.04
CA LYS A 41 -1.94 0.85 -25.89
C LYS A 41 -1.14 -0.22 -25.15
N ALA A 42 -1.36 -1.48 -25.53
CA ALA A 42 -0.54 -2.58 -25.04
C ALA A 42 0.94 -2.31 -25.32
N GLY A 43 1.78 -2.40 -24.29
CA GLY A 43 3.20 -2.08 -24.38
C GLY A 43 3.61 -0.76 -23.75
N ASP A 44 2.69 0.19 -23.59
CA ASP A 44 3.00 1.52 -23.04
C ASP A 44 3.49 1.44 -21.59
N LEU A 45 4.37 2.36 -21.21
CA LEU A 45 4.73 2.60 -19.82
C LEU A 45 3.82 3.66 -19.22
N ALA A 46 3.36 3.42 -18.00
CA ALA A 46 2.42 4.29 -17.32
C ALA A 46 2.73 4.37 -15.81
N VAL A 47 2.39 5.50 -15.20
CA VAL A 47 2.50 5.70 -13.76
C VAL A 47 1.24 5.15 -13.10
N PHE A 48 1.42 4.10 -12.31
CA PHE A 48 0.35 3.41 -11.62
C PHE A 48 0.29 3.84 -10.15
N PHE A 49 -0.88 4.34 -9.74
CA PHE A 49 -1.21 4.71 -8.37
C PHE A 49 -2.14 3.64 -7.80
N GLU A 50 -1.63 2.83 -6.87
CA GLU A 50 -2.43 1.78 -6.27
C GLU A 50 -3.59 2.32 -5.41
N ILE A 51 -4.62 1.50 -5.18
CA ILE A 51 -5.66 1.79 -4.19
C ILE A 51 -5.05 2.09 -2.81
N ASP A 52 -5.71 2.91 -2.00
CA ASP A 52 -5.17 3.49 -0.75
C ASP A 52 -4.09 4.56 -0.95
N SER A 53 -3.76 4.95 -2.18
CA SER A 53 -2.99 6.18 -2.43
C SER A 53 -3.84 7.42 -2.10
N PHE A 54 -3.23 8.41 -1.47
CA PHE A 54 -3.79 9.73 -1.20
C PHE A 54 -3.03 10.77 -2.03
N LEU A 55 -3.69 11.27 -3.07
CA LEU A 55 -3.10 12.18 -4.06
C LEU A 55 -3.27 13.63 -3.58
N PRO A 56 -2.21 14.44 -3.52
CA PRO A 56 -2.27 15.78 -2.95
C PRO A 56 -3.09 16.74 -3.81
N ALA A 57 -4.08 17.44 -3.24
CA ALA A 57 -4.95 18.35 -3.99
C ALA A 57 -4.21 19.54 -4.65
N GLY A 58 -3.00 19.86 -4.20
CA GLY A 58 -2.19 20.94 -4.76
C GLY A 58 -1.51 20.60 -6.10
N ASP A 59 -1.55 19.34 -6.53
CA ASP A 59 -0.98 18.90 -7.78
C ASP A 59 -2.01 19.02 -8.93
N PRO A 60 -1.72 19.83 -9.98
CA PRO A 60 -2.68 20.15 -11.04
C PRO A 60 -3.12 18.94 -11.86
N ARG A 61 -2.35 17.83 -11.85
CA ARG A 61 -2.72 16.58 -12.54
C ARG A 61 -4.05 16.01 -12.01
N TRP A 62 -4.40 16.33 -10.76
CA TRP A 62 -5.62 15.84 -10.11
C TRP A 62 -6.82 16.77 -10.25
N THR A 63 -6.73 17.82 -11.08
CA THR A 63 -7.83 18.79 -11.27
C THR A 63 -9.13 18.12 -11.76
N ARG A 64 -9.01 17.05 -12.58
CA ARG A 64 -10.16 16.24 -13.04
C ARG A 64 -10.90 15.48 -11.92
N LEU A 65 -10.34 15.46 -10.70
CA LEU A 65 -10.87 14.82 -9.51
C LEU A 65 -11.28 15.83 -8.43
N ALA A 66 -11.29 17.14 -8.75
CA ALA A 66 -11.50 18.22 -7.80
C ALA A 66 -12.81 18.10 -7.00
N ASP A 67 -13.86 17.59 -7.63
CA ASP A 67 -15.19 17.34 -7.05
C ASP A 67 -15.20 16.19 -6.03
N LYS A 68 -14.18 15.33 -6.05
CA LYS A 68 -14.05 14.13 -5.21
C LYS A 68 -12.97 14.25 -4.14
N LEU A 69 -12.33 15.42 -4.02
CA LEU A 69 -11.32 15.68 -3.01
C LEU A 69 -11.94 15.65 -1.61
N ILE A 70 -11.25 15.01 -0.68
CA ILE A 70 -11.61 14.93 0.73
C ILE A 70 -10.52 15.58 1.59
N THR A 71 -10.88 15.96 2.82
CA THR A 71 -9.91 16.34 3.85
C THR A 71 -9.67 15.14 4.76
N HIS A 72 -8.41 14.73 4.90
CA HIS A 72 -7.99 13.63 5.77
C HIS A 72 -6.74 14.04 6.56
N ASN A 73 -6.80 13.93 7.89
CA ASN A 73 -5.72 14.36 8.80
C ASN A 73 -5.22 15.81 8.56
N GLY A 74 -6.13 16.72 8.20
CA GLY A 74 -5.82 18.13 7.93
C GLY A 74 -5.27 18.40 6.52
N GLU A 75 -5.12 17.37 5.68
CA GLU A 75 -4.65 17.50 4.30
C GLU A 75 -5.78 17.26 3.31
N ARG A 76 -5.83 18.05 2.24
CA ARG A 76 -6.81 17.88 1.17
C ARG A 76 -6.22 17.05 0.04
N GLY A 77 -6.97 16.08 -0.46
CA GLY A 77 -6.49 15.17 -1.50
C GLY A 77 -7.55 14.21 -2.01
N PHE A 78 -7.19 13.41 -3.01
CA PHE A 78 -8.04 12.37 -3.56
C PHE A 78 -7.61 11.00 -3.00
N GLN A 79 -8.56 10.26 -2.44
CA GLN A 79 -8.32 8.88 -2.02
C GLN A 79 -8.61 7.93 -3.19
N VAL A 80 -7.58 7.23 -3.66
CA VAL A 80 -7.73 6.17 -4.65
C VAL A 80 -8.40 4.96 -4.01
N LYS A 81 -9.53 4.52 -4.57
CA LYS A 81 -10.35 3.41 -4.10
C LYS A 81 -10.64 2.44 -5.22
N SER A 82 -11.02 1.22 -4.85
CA SER A 82 -11.73 0.33 -5.78
C SER A 82 -13.08 0.95 -6.13
N VAL A 83 -13.37 1.09 -7.42
CA VAL A 83 -14.64 1.62 -7.93
C VAL A 83 -15.14 0.74 -9.09
N ARG A 84 -16.42 0.92 -9.45
CA ARG A 84 -17.00 0.29 -10.64
C ARG A 84 -17.41 1.38 -11.63
N ILE A 85 -16.86 1.35 -12.84
CA ILE A 85 -17.10 2.36 -13.89
C ILE A 85 -17.50 1.61 -15.16
N GLY A 86 -18.63 1.96 -15.77
CA GLY A 86 -19.13 1.26 -16.97
C GLY A 86 -19.38 -0.24 -16.75
N GLY A 87 -19.64 -0.66 -15.51
CA GLY A 87 -19.78 -2.08 -15.16
C GLY A 87 -18.46 -2.84 -14.99
N GLN A 88 -17.30 -2.22 -15.20
CA GLN A 88 -15.96 -2.78 -15.00
C GLN A 88 -15.39 -2.38 -13.63
N ILE A 89 -14.72 -3.31 -12.95
CA ILE A 89 -13.95 -3.00 -11.73
C ILE A 89 -12.71 -2.20 -12.15
N SER A 90 -12.47 -1.07 -11.47
CA SER A 90 -11.28 -0.23 -11.62
C SER A 90 -10.60 -0.10 -10.26
N GLN A 91 -9.36 -0.56 -10.16
CA GLN A 91 -8.56 -0.54 -8.93
C GLN A 91 -7.24 0.17 -9.20
N GLY A 92 -7.14 1.40 -8.72
CA GLY A 92 -6.00 2.28 -8.96
C GLY A 92 -6.30 3.36 -9.99
N ILE A 93 -5.32 4.23 -10.21
CA ILE A 93 -5.30 5.23 -11.28
C ILE A 93 -4.06 4.97 -12.12
N LEU A 94 -4.22 5.07 -13.44
CA LEU A 94 -3.14 4.95 -14.41
C LEU A 94 -3.02 6.27 -15.16
N GLU A 95 -1.82 6.83 -15.23
CA GLU A 95 -1.54 8.05 -16.00
C GLU A 95 -0.38 7.84 -16.98
N PRO A 96 -0.38 8.51 -18.14
CA PRO A 96 0.73 8.48 -19.08
C PRO A 96 2.04 8.89 -18.40
N LEU A 97 3.14 8.18 -18.73
CA LEU A 97 4.45 8.49 -18.15
C LEU A 97 4.93 9.92 -18.51
N ASP A 98 4.54 10.42 -19.68
CA ASP A 98 4.91 11.76 -20.16
C ASP A 98 4.36 12.90 -19.30
N ASP A 99 3.32 12.66 -18.50
CA ASP A 99 2.76 13.63 -17.56
C ASP A 99 3.60 13.78 -16.26
N PHE A 100 4.69 13.02 -16.15
CA PHE A 100 5.58 12.96 -14.96
C PHE A 100 7.06 13.19 -15.36
N PRO A 101 7.43 14.41 -15.81
CA PRO A 101 8.79 14.72 -16.23
C PRO A 101 9.83 14.48 -15.12
N GLU A 102 9.45 14.59 -13.84
CA GLU A 102 10.30 14.28 -12.70
C GLU A 102 10.69 12.79 -12.62
N ILE A 103 9.82 11.89 -13.07
CA ILE A 103 10.11 10.45 -13.17
C ILE A 103 11.01 10.19 -14.38
N LEU A 104 10.75 10.84 -15.51
CA LEU A 104 11.59 10.75 -16.70
C LEU A 104 13.01 11.29 -16.47
N ALA A 105 13.15 12.37 -15.69
CA ALA A 105 14.46 12.87 -15.29
C ALA A 105 15.23 11.84 -14.44
N ALA A 106 14.56 11.22 -13.46
CA ALA A 106 15.15 10.15 -12.66
C ALA A 106 15.51 8.92 -13.52
N TRP A 107 14.74 8.65 -14.57
CA TRP A 107 15.00 7.58 -15.52
C TRP A 107 16.28 7.78 -16.34
N VAL A 108 16.52 8.99 -16.86
CA VAL A 108 17.74 9.29 -17.65
C VAL A 108 19.00 8.99 -16.81
N ASP A 109 19.01 9.39 -15.54
CA ASP A 109 20.10 9.07 -14.61
C ASP A 109 20.25 7.57 -14.34
N LEU A 110 19.15 6.82 -14.42
CA LEU A 110 19.12 5.36 -14.30
C LEU A 110 19.48 4.64 -15.61
N GLU A 111 19.42 5.26 -16.78
CA GLU A 111 19.91 4.65 -18.03
C GLU A 111 21.43 4.75 -18.15
N ILE A 112 21.99 5.89 -17.74
CA ILE A 112 23.43 6.18 -17.87
C ILE A 112 24.28 5.22 -17.01
N ARG A 113 23.82 4.85 -15.81
CA ARG A 113 24.63 4.12 -14.83
C ARG A 113 24.70 2.58 -15.03
N PRO A 114 23.58 1.85 -15.21
CA PRO A 114 23.53 0.40 -15.30
C PRO A 114 23.17 -0.12 -16.72
N GLY A 115 22.98 0.76 -17.71
CA GLY A 115 22.59 0.41 -19.07
C GLY A 115 21.08 0.16 -19.26
N PRO A 116 20.56 0.11 -20.52
CA PRO A 116 19.13 0.26 -20.80
C PRO A 116 18.21 -0.83 -20.23
N ARG A 117 18.65 -2.11 -20.25
CA ARG A 117 17.83 -3.23 -19.75
C ARG A 117 17.66 -3.18 -18.24
N GLU A 118 18.73 -2.84 -17.53
CA GLU A 118 18.70 -2.76 -16.08
C GLU A 118 18.00 -1.49 -15.62
N ALA A 119 18.12 -0.38 -16.36
CA ALA A 119 17.31 0.81 -16.15
C ALA A 119 15.81 0.48 -16.15
N ALA A 120 15.32 -0.23 -17.18
CA ALA A 120 13.91 -0.67 -17.29
C ALA A 120 13.41 -1.54 -16.16
N ARG A 121 14.29 -2.34 -15.56
CA ARG A 121 13.97 -3.08 -14.35
C ARG A 121 13.89 -2.13 -13.15
N LEU A 122 14.92 -1.31 -12.95
CA LEU A 122 15.02 -0.40 -11.81
C LEU A 122 13.87 0.60 -11.76
N LEU A 123 13.43 1.17 -12.88
CA LEU A 123 12.29 2.09 -12.89
C LEU A 123 11.01 1.45 -12.41
N ARG A 124 10.73 0.22 -12.86
CA ARG A 124 9.52 -0.50 -12.46
C ARG A 124 9.57 -0.96 -11.01
N GLU A 125 10.77 -1.18 -10.47
CA GLU A 125 11.03 -1.50 -9.07
C GLU A 125 11.12 -0.25 -8.16
N THR A 126 11.20 0.96 -8.75
CA THR A 126 11.36 2.20 -7.99
C THR A 126 10.01 2.74 -7.51
N ALA A 127 9.99 3.13 -6.23
CA ALA A 127 8.88 3.78 -5.58
C ALA A 127 8.91 5.30 -5.81
N PHE A 128 7.83 5.87 -6.34
CA PHE A 128 7.74 7.30 -6.64
C PHE A 128 6.83 8.10 -5.69
N GLU A 129 6.23 7.46 -4.67
CA GLU A 129 5.31 8.17 -3.77
C GLU A 129 5.93 9.38 -3.06
N CYS A 130 7.18 9.27 -2.61
CA CYS A 130 7.89 10.39 -1.97
C CYS A 130 8.13 11.53 -2.94
N LEU A 131 8.52 11.22 -4.19
CA LEU A 131 8.78 12.21 -5.22
C LEU A 131 7.52 13.00 -5.56
N LEU A 132 6.37 12.31 -5.63
CA LEU A 132 5.09 12.90 -6.01
C LEU A 132 4.25 13.41 -4.81
N GLY A 133 4.77 13.30 -3.58
CA GLY A 133 4.03 13.68 -2.37
C GLY A 133 2.79 12.82 -2.10
N VAL A 134 2.71 11.62 -2.66
CA VAL A 134 1.61 10.67 -2.44
C VAL A 134 1.80 9.98 -1.08
N LYS A 135 0.70 9.85 -0.33
CA LYS A 135 0.70 9.20 0.98
C LYS A 135 -0.22 8.00 1.01
N LYS A 136 -0.02 7.10 1.96
CA LYS A 136 -0.98 6.02 2.23
C LYS A 136 -2.17 6.59 2.98
N PHE A 137 -3.36 6.46 2.40
CA PHE A 137 -4.60 6.69 3.12
C PHE A 137 -4.81 5.56 4.14
N GLU A 138 -5.10 5.93 5.37
CA GLU A 138 -5.52 4.99 6.41
C GLU A 138 -6.84 5.47 7.01
N ALA A 139 -7.83 4.59 7.10
CA ALA A 139 -9.08 4.93 7.76
C ALA A 139 -8.80 5.39 9.20
N THR A 140 -9.39 6.51 9.61
CA THR A 140 -9.37 6.94 11.00
C THR A 140 -10.08 5.88 11.83
N VAL A 141 -9.34 5.24 12.74
CA VAL A 141 -9.93 4.33 13.72
C VAL A 141 -10.87 5.16 14.59
N THR A 142 -12.16 4.88 14.56
CA THR A 142 -13.15 5.58 15.40
C THR A 142 -12.88 5.25 16.87
N ALA A 143 -13.03 6.26 17.74
CA ALA A 143 -12.72 6.16 19.17
C ALA A 143 -13.46 5.03 19.90
N ALA A 144 -14.55 4.51 19.34
CA ALA A 144 -15.31 3.38 19.87
C ALA A 144 -14.53 2.05 19.86
N THR A 145 -13.46 1.91 19.07
CA THR A 145 -12.61 0.69 19.01
C THR A 145 -11.38 0.76 19.91
N THR A 146 -11.12 1.90 20.54
CA THR A 146 -9.99 2.12 21.45
C THR A 146 -10.49 2.32 22.87
N THR A 147 -10.39 1.29 23.70
CA THR A 147 -10.44 1.46 25.16
C THR A 147 -9.08 1.99 25.62
N GLY A 148 -9.08 3.15 26.30
CA GLY A 148 -7.90 3.80 26.87
C GLY A 148 -7.60 5.19 26.30
N GLU A 149 -6.91 6.02 27.07
CA GLU A 149 -6.44 7.34 26.62
C GLU A 149 -5.45 7.18 25.45
N PRO A 150 -5.54 8.00 24.39
CA PRO A 150 -4.57 7.97 23.31
C PRO A 150 -3.18 8.32 23.85
N ALA A 151 -2.22 7.42 23.66
CA ALA A 151 -0.81 7.69 23.97
C ALA A 151 -0.37 9.02 23.37
N ARG A 152 0.23 9.91 24.18
CA ARG A 152 0.90 11.10 23.64
C ARG A 152 1.96 10.64 22.64
N LYS A 153 2.16 11.38 21.54
CA LYS A 153 3.18 11.03 20.54
C LYS A 153 4.58 10.88 21.15
N SER A 154 4.86 11.59 22.26
CA SER A 154 6.10 11.50 23.04
C SER A 154 6.33 10.15 23.70
N ASP A 155 5.28 9.38 23.94
CA ASP A 155 5.32 8.13 24.72
C ASP A 155 5.28 6.89 23.80
N GLN A 156 5.30 7.11 22.47
CA GLN A 156 5.30 6.04 21.48
C GLN A 156 6.73 5.54 21.27
N ILE A 157 7.00 4.35 21.78
CA ILE A 157 8.23 3.63 21.48
C ILE A 157 8.10 3.08 20.05
N PRO A 158 9.05 3.37 19.13
CA PRO A 158 9.02 2.81 17.78
C PRO A 158 8.99 1.28 17.80
N MET A 159 8.37 0.67 16.79
CA MET A 159 8.41 -0.78 16.63
C MET A 159 9.88 -1.27 16.63
N PRO A 160 10.26 -2.26 17.46
CA PRO A 160 11.64 -2.74 17.50
C PRO A 160 12.10 -3.26 16.13
N GLY A 161 13.26 -2.81 15.67
CA GLY A 161 13.77 -3.10 14.32
C GLY A 161 14.10 -4.57 14.05
N PHE A 162 14.25 -5.39 15.10
CA PHE A 162 14.49 -6.83 14.98
C PHE A 162 13.20 -7.63 14.73
N ILE A 163 12.02 -7.03 14.88
CA ILE A 163 10.73 -7.69 14.59
C ILE A 163 10.35 -7.38 13.14
N PRO A 164 10.20 -8.41 12.27
CA PRO A 164 9.70 -8.20 10.92
C PRO A 164 8.33 -7.54 10.92
N ARG A 165 8.11 -6.63 9.97
CA ARG A 165 6.79 -6.01 9.77
C ARG A 165 5.83 -7.04 9.20
N THR A 166 4.55 -6.90 9.53
CA THR A 166 3.47 -7.80 9.10
C THR A 166 2.87 -7.44 7.74
N ASP A 167 3.43 -6.45 7.04
CA ASP A 167 3.01 -6.08 5.69
C ASP A 167 3.21 -7.26 4.73
N GLN A 168 2.18 -7.56 3.94
CA GLN A 168 2.19 -8.58 2.89
C GLN A 168 1.93 -7.90 1.55
N GLU A 169 2.63 -8.36 0.51
CA GLU A 169 2.43 -7.87 -0.84
C GLU A 169 1.11 -8.39 -1.42
N ARG A 170 0.52 -7.65 -2.34
CA ARG A 170 -0.68 -8.06 -3.06
C ARG A 170 -0.33 -8.97 -4.21
N VAL A 171 -1.13 -10.02 -4.40
CA VAL A 171 -0.94 -10.98 -5.49
C VAL A 171 -0.94 -10.31 -6.87
N GLN A 172 -1.70 -9.22 -7.04
CA GLN A 172 -1.75 -8.46 -8.29
C GLN A 172 -0.39 -7.84 -8.68
N ASN A 173 0.49 -7.59 -7.71
CA ASN A 173 1.85 -7.08 -7.94
C ASN A 173 2.86 -8.20 -8.22
N LEU A 174 2.43 -9.45 -8.19
CA LEU A 174 3.26 -10.64 -8.35
C LEU A 174 2.77 -11.47 -9.56
N PRO A 175 2.86 -10.93 -10.79
CA PRO A 175 2.31 -11.60 -11.98
C PRO A 175 2.91 -13.00 -12.20
N ASP A 176 4.18 -13.19 -11.86
CA ASP A 176 4.91 -14.44 -12.10
C ASP A 176 4.83 -15.42 -10.91
N VAL A 177 4.03 -15.11 -9.86
CA VAL A 177 4.01 -15.90 -8.62
C VAL A 177 3.56 -17.33 -8.85
N PHE A 178 2.59 -17.55 -9.74
CA PHE A 178 2.06 -18.87 -10.03
C PHE A 178 2.95 -19.65 -11.00
N GLU A 179 3.74 -18.96 -11.83
CA GLU A 179 4.75 -19.62 -12.65
C GLU A 179 5.93 -20.11 -11.81
N LYS A 180 6.35 -19.28 -10.84
CA LYS A 180 7.50 -19.59 -9.98
C LYS A 180 7.20 -20.63 -8.92
N TRP A 181 5.95 -20.69 -8.43
CA TRP A 181 5.58 -21.49 -7.27
C TRP A 181 4.32 -22.34 -7.49
N GLY A 182 3.99 -22.66 -8.75
CA GLY A 182 2.72 -23.31 -9.11
C GLY A 182 2.47 -24.67 -8.44
N ASP A 183 3.53 -25.42 -8.15
CA ASP A 183 3.46 -26.74 -7.52
C ASP A 183 3.61 -26.69 -5.99
N GLU A 184 3.82 -25.51 -5.41
CA GLU A 184 4.02 -25.34 -3.97
C GLU A 184 2.69 -25.34 -3.19
N ILE A 185 2.75 -25.81 -1.96
CA ILE A 185 1.60 -25.82 -1.05
C ILE A 185 1.69 -24.60 -0.12
N PHE A 186 0.65 -23.76 -0.16
CA PHE A 186 0.55 -22.57 0.68
C PHE A 186 -0.43 -22.76 1.83
N GLN A 187 -0.07 -22.24 3.01
CA GLN A 187 -1.03 -22.08 4.10
C GLN A 187 -1.99 -20.93 3.76
N ARG A 188 -3.30 -21.18 3.88
CA ARG A 188 -4.35 -20.18 3.64
C ARG A 188 -5.01 -19.77 4.97
N PRO A 189 -4.40 -18.86 5.75
CA PRO A 189 -5.07 -18.28 6.91
C PRO A 189 -6.15 -17.29 6.44
N PRO A 190 -7.28 -17.17 7.15
CA PRO A 190 -8.25 -16.12 6.85
C PRO A 190 -7.63 -14.75 7.19
N LEU A 191 -7.74 -13.80 6.26
CA LEU A 191 -7.32 -12.42 6.52
C LEU A 191 -8.36 -11.75 7.43
N MET A 192 -7.97 -11.44 8.67
CA MET A 192 -8.79 -10.64 9.57
C MET A 192 -8.54 -9.15 9.29
N ASP A 193 -9.60 -8.33 9.33
CA ASP A 193 -9.46 -6.86 9.34
C ASP A 193 -8.42 -6.48 10.40
N LYS A 194 -7.48 -5.58 10.05
CA LYS A 194 -6.21 -5.29 10.75
C LYS A 194 -6.36 -4.93 12.25
N LEU A 195 -6.78 -5.88 13.04
CA LEU A 195 -6.32 -6.12 14.38
C LEU A 195 -5.07 -6.95 14.18
N ALA A 196 -3.91 -6.43 14.60
CA ALA A 196 -2.70 -7.23 14.60
C ALA A 196 -3.04 -8.56 15.29
N PRO A 197 -2.87 -9.72 14.63
CA PRO A 197 -3.14 -10.98 15.29
C PRO A 197 -2.24 -11.04 16.51
N LEU A 198 -2.84 -11.13 17.69
CA LEU A 198 -2.17 -11.75 18.82
C LEU A 198 -2.11 -13.23 18.44
N GLY A 199 -0.99 -13.63 17.82
CA GLY A 199 -0.80 -15.00 17.37
C GLY A 199 -1.01 -15.96 18.53
N THR A 200 -2.04 -16.80 18.43
CA THR A 200 -2.31 -17.92 19.35
C THR A 200 -1.52 -19.17 18.99
N GLU A 201 -0.66 -19.14 17.97
CA GLU A 201 0.16 -20.28 17.59
C GLU A 201 1.61 -19.85 17.42
N GLY A 202 2.43 -20.23 18.40
CA GLY A 202 3.88 -20.09 18.35
C GLY A 202 4.40 -18.83 19.05
N LYS A 203 4.68 -18.95 20.35
CA LYS A 203 5.76 -18.26 21.09
C LYS A 203 6.37 -17.04 20.37
N GLN A 204 5.65 -15.93 20.30
CA GLN A 204 6.28 -14.60 20.16
C GLN A 204 6.36 -13.93 21.53
N THR A 205 6.95 -14.64 22.50
CA THR A 205 7.78 -13.98 23.50
C THR A 205 9.11 -13.66 22.84
N ALA A 206 9.13 -12.64 21.98
CA ALA A 206 10.40 -12.02 21.62
C ALA A 206 10.88 -11.30 22.88
N ALA A 207 11.55 -12.04 23.77
CA ALA A 207 12.29 -11.44 24.86
C ALA A 207 13.24 -10.43 24.21
N GLN A 208 13.09 -9.16 24.57
CA GLN A 208 14.04 -8.14 24.15
C GLN A 208 15.44 -8.54 24.64
N PRO A 209 16.53 -7.99 24.09
CA PRO A 209 17.89 -8.34 24.49
C PRO A 209 18.18 -8.26 26.01
N ASN A 210 17.32 -7.59 26.77
CA ASN A 210 17.36 -7.44 28.23
C ASN A 210 16.31 -8.28 29.00
N GLY A 211 15.59 -9.20 28.35
CA GLY A 211 14.51 -9.98 28.98
C GLY A 211 13.15 -9.26 29.09
N ARG A 212 13.02 -8.04 28.55
CA ARG A 212 11.75 -7.29 28.57
C ARG A 212 10.72 -7.90 27.61
N VAL A 213 9.48 -8.03 28.08
CA VAL A 213 8.31 -8.36 27.24
C VAL A 213 7.67 -7.06 26.76
N GLY A 214 7.44 -6.96 25.45
CA GLY A 214 6.79 -5.80 24.82
C GLY A 214 5.57 -6.21 24.00
N VAL A 215 4.54 -5.37 24.00
CA VAL A 215 3.34 -5.57 23.17
C VAL A 215 3.28 -4.47 22.12
N CYS A 216 3.19 -4.83 20.85
CA CYS A 216 3.25 -3.89 19.73
C CYS A 216 1.97 -3.87 18.90
N SER A 217 1.63 -2.70 18.36
CA SER A 217 0.78 -2.62 17.17
C SER A 217 1.62 -2.73 15.90
N GLY A 218 1.01 -2.66 14.72
CA GLY A 218 1.74 -2.66 13.45
C GLY A 218 2.69 -1.46 13.25
N LYS A 219 2.67 -0.43 14.13
CA LYS A 219 3.47 0.80 13.98
C LYS A 219 4.38 1.11 15.16
N ALA A 220 3.98 0.77 16.38
CA ALA A 220 4.67 1.19 17.59
C ALA A 220 4.48 0.15 18.70
N GLU A 221 5.46 0.08 19.59
CA GLU A 221 5.32 -0.59 20.86
C GLU A 221 4.36 0.22 21.77
N LYS A 222 3.50 -0.50 22.50
CA LYS A 222 2.51 0.08 23.40
C LYS A 222 3.07 0.09 24.82
N PRO A 223 2.98 1.21 25.55
CA PRO A 223 3.36 1.23 26.96
C PRO A 223 2.36 0.41 27.78
N GLU A 224 2.86 -0.39 28.72
CA GLU A 224 2.03 -1.24 29.58
C GLU A 224 1.09 -0.43 30.48
N SER A 225 1.57 0.74 30.94
CA SER A 225 0.86 1.63 31.85
C SER A 225 -0.46 2.18 31.30
N GLN A 226 -0.69 2.13 29.98
CA GLN A 226 -1.88 2.70 29.35
C GLN A 226 -3.08 1.75 29.31
N GLY A 227 -2.95 0.48 29.73
CA GLY A 227 -4.09 -0.44 29.86
C GLY A 227 -4.89 -0.68 28.57
N GLY A 228 -4.35 -0.30 27.40
CA GLY A 228 -5.09 -0.30 26.14
C GLY A 228 -5.45 -1.71 25.65
N TYR A 229 -6.32 -1.77 24.65
CA TYR A 229 -6.82 -3.01 24.04
C TYR A 229 -5.72 -4.09 23.81
N PHE A 230 -4.55 -3.70 23.31
CA PHE A 230 -3.44 -4.61 23.03
C PHE A 230 -2.89 -5.29 24.30
N TRP A 231 -2.60 -4.53 25.36
CA TRP A 231 -2.10 -5.07 26.62
C TRP A 231 -3.16 -5.85 27.37
N THR A 232 -4.40 -5.36 27.39
CA THR A 232 -5.54 -6.08 27.99
C THR A 232 -5.72 -7.44 27.33
N SER A 233 -5.66 -7.50 25.99
CA SER A 233 -5.79 -8.76 25.25
C SER A 233 -4.58 -9.69 25.47
N ALA A 234 -3.36 -9.15 25.52
CA ALA A 234 -2.17 -9.93 25.81
C ALA A 234 -2.21 -10.55 27.22
N LYS A 235 -2.65 -9.78 28.23
CA LYS A 235 -2.82 -10.26 29.62
C LYS A 235 -3.93 -11.30 29.73
N LYS A 236 -5.10 -11.04 29.14
CA LYS A 236 -6.25 -11.97 29.18
C LYS A 236 -5.94 -13.34 28.57
N ASN A 237 -5.07 -13.38 27.55
CA ASN A 237 -4.68 -14.62 26.87
C ASN A 237 -3.34 -15.19 27.36
N ALA A 238 -2.77 -14.68 28.46
CA ALA A 238 -1.49 -15.12 29.02
C ALA A 238 -0.31 -15.08 28.02
N LEU A 239 -0.32 -14.10 27.11
CA LEU A 239 0.73 -13.91 26.09
C LEU A 239 1.87 -13.01 26.58
N ALA A 240 1.59 -12.16 27.57
CA ALA A 240 2.57 -11.29 28.21
C ALA A 240 2.69 -11.66 29.69
N VAL A 241 3.42 -12.74 29.98
CA VAL A 241 3.76 -13.15 31.34
C VAL A 241 5.12 -12.56 31.67
N ALA A 242 5.16 -11.67 32.67
CA ALA A 242 6.43 -11.29 33.28
C ALA A 242 7.03 -12.54 33.94
N ALA A 243 8.29 -12.85 33.62
CA ALA A 243 9.05 -13.86 34.33
C ALA A 243 9.26 -13.45 35.79
#